data_AF-A0A6M8J1M3-F1
#
_entry.id   AF-A0A6M8J1M3-F1
#
_cell.length_a   1.000
_cell.length_b   1.000
_cell.length_c   1.000
_cell.angle_alpha   90.00
_cell.angle_beta   90.00
_cell.angle_gamma   90.00
#
_symmetry.space_group_name_H-M   'P 1'
#
loop_
_entity.id
_entity.type
_entity.pdbx_description
1 polymer ?
#
loop_
_entity_poly.entity_id
_entity_poly.type
_entity_poly.pdbx_seq_one_letter_code
_entity_poly.pdbx_strand_id
1 'polypeptide(L)'
;MRFIDRATLEVEIHSNQVEAIKRFELDGREPVGPRVAATVMLMRRAASASGLEVYMLKRSKSMAFLPNVLVFPGGGVDATDALYEYRWEGPSPDEWSVILGMSTRDAKALVVAAVRELFEEAGVLLAGDLVSPLPEADSLDDERTLLEGHQLALEDILARRNLALRTDCLYVRDQWVTPEFSSRRYRAFFFSAMLPHNQQAYSHSTEAQRAVWVDPSEALEEQRRNQSLVAPPTAFNLLRLAEAAGEDAFQVHIDCQPAHMFHPVFAQEGRMVMRCEVCR
;
A
#
# COMPACT_ATOMS: atom_id res chain seq x y z
N MET A 1 5.07 10.33 15.24
CA MET A 1 4.18 11.08 14.32
C MET A 1 3.11 11.74 15.15
N ARG A 2 2.85 13.03 14.92
CA ARG A 2 1.83 13.79 15.65
C ARG A 2 1.10 14.74 14.71
N PHE A 3 -0.17 14.99 14.98
CA PHE A 3 -0.91 16.09 14.38
C PHE A 3 -0.63 17.36 15.19
N ILE A 4 -0.26 18.45 14.52
CA ILE A 4 -0.16 19.77 15.17
C ILE A 4 -1.46 20.58 15.04
N ASP A 5 -2.26 20.26 14.03
CA ASP A 5 -3.63 20.71 13.84
C ASP A 5 -4.42 19.64 13.05
N ARG A 6 -5.61 19.98 12.51
CA ARG A 6 -6.48 19.03 11.81
C ARG A 6 -5.92 18.52 10.47
N ALA A 7 -5.04 19.27 9.83
CA ALA A 7 -4.51 19.01 8.49
C ALA A 7 -2.98 18.86 8.46
N THR A 8 -2.27 19.15 9.55
CA THR A 8 -0.81 19.15 9.54
C THR A 8 -0.21 18.02 10.36
N LEU A 9 0.58 17.18 9.70
CA LEU A 9 1.31 16.06 10.26
C LEU A 9 2.79 16.40 10.45
N GLU A 10 3.33 16.09 11.62
CA GLU A 10 4.76 16.18 11.90
C GLU A 10 5.36 14.83 12.32
N VAL A 11 6.56 14.56 11.78
CA VAL A 11 7.41 13.48 12.24
C VAL A 11 8.80 13.99 12.56
N GLU A 12 9.42 13.38 13.55
CA GLU A 12 10.80 13.73 13.93
C GLU A 12 11.77 13.29 12.84
N ILE A 13 12.83 14.06 12.66
CA ILE A 13 13.92 13.74 11.76
C ILE A 13 15.00 12.99 12.54
N HIS A 14 15.41 11.83 12.04
CA HIS A 14 16.58 11.12 12.55
C HIS A 14 17.88 11.75 12.05
N SER A 15 18.98 11.62 12.80
CA SER A 15 20.27 12.28 12.47
C SER A 15 20.80 11.97 11.06
N ASN A 16 20.58 10.74 10.56
CA ASN A 16 20.91 10.35 9.20
C ASN A 16 20.11 11.11 8.12
N GLN A 17 18.85 11.45 8.41
CA GLN A 17 18.01 12.25 7.51
C GLN A 17 18.44 13.72 7.50
N VAL A 18 18.85 14.29 8.66
CA VAL A 18 19.42 15.66 8.73
C VAL A 18 20.59 15.81 7.77
N GLU A 19 21.52 14.85 7.79
CA GLU A 19 22.70 14.86 6.93
C GLU A 19 22.33 14.73 5.45
N ALA A 20 21.35 13.86 5.13
CA ALA A 20 20.87 13.70 3.77
C ALA A 20 20.20 14.98 3.22
N ILE A 21 19.41 15.68 4.05
CA ILE A 21 18.79 16.96 3.70
C ILE A 21 19.86 18.01 3.40
N LYS A 22 20.83 18.19 4.32
CA LYS A 22 21.91 19.16 4.14
C LYS A 22 22.72 18.89 2.88
N ARG A 23 23.07 17.63 2.60
CA ARG A 23 23.78 17.27 1.37
C ARG A 23 22.96 17.59 0.14
N PHE A 24 21.67 17.26 0.14
CA PHE A 24 20.79 17.55 -0.98
C PHE A 24 20.70 19.06 -1.27
N GLU A 25 20.57 19.89 -0.24
CA GLU A 25 20.56 21.35 -0.37
C GLU A 25 21.89 21.90 -0.89
N LEU A 26 23.03 21.38 -0.41
CA LEU A 26 24.37 21.80 -0.84
C LEU A 26 24.69 21.38 -2.28
N ASP A 27 24.31 20.16 -2.66
CA ASP A 27 24.59 19.61 -3.99
C ASP A 27 23.75 20.29 -5.08
N GLY A 28 22.58 20.83 -4.73
CA GLY A 28 21.67 21.50 -5.68
C GLY A 28 21.17 20.59 -6.81
N ARG A 29 21.24 19.27 -6.61
CA ARG A 29 20.91 18.27 -7.62
C ARG A 29 19.40 18.14 -7.82
N GLU A 30 18.98 17.83 -9.05
CA GLU A 30 17.59 17.49 -9.31
C GLU A 30 17.17 16.22 -8.52
N PRO A 31 15.97 16.20 -7.92
CA PRO A 31 15.45 15.01 -7.25
C PRO A 31 15.34 13.83 -8.22
N VAL A 32 15.70 12.63 -7.77
CA VAL A 32 15.44 11.41 -8.53
C VAL A 32 13.94 11.25 -8.75
N GLY A 33 13.52 10.89 -9.97
CA GLY A 33 12.11 10.63 -10.27
C GLY A 33 11.53 9.49 -9.40
N PRO A 34 10.34 9.65 -8.79
CA PRO A 34 9.76 8.61 -7.96
C PRO A 34 9.29 7.42 -8.81
N ARG A 35 9.60 6.19 -8.37
CA ARG A 35 9.02 4.97 -8.94
C ARG A 35 7.57 4.83 -8.47
N VAL A 36 6.67 4.45 -9.36
CA VAL A 36 5.27 4.22 -9.00
C VAL A 36 5.14 2.88 -8.27
N ALA A 37 4.35 2.85 -7.20
CA ALA A 37 4.09 1.65 -6.41
C ALA A 37 2.60 1.57 -6.02
N ALA A 38 2.09 0.35 -5.92
CA ALA A 38 0.77 0.05 -5.39
C ALA A 38 0.90 -0.58 -3.99
N THR A 39 -0.02 -0.25 -3.10
CA THR A 39 -0.09 -0.79 -1.75
C THR A 39 -1.55 -1.07 -1.42
N VAL A 40 -1.87 -2.24 -0.88
CA VAL A 40 -3.25 -2.66 -0.65
C VAL A 40 -3.52 -2.92 0.83
N MET A 41 -4.41 -2.13 1.41
CA MET A 41 -5.00 -2.36 2.73
C MET A 41 -6.11 -3.39 2.58
N LEU A 42 -5.75 -4.67 2.69
CA LEU A 42 -6.71 -5.77 2.69
C LEU A 42 -7.39 -5.87 4.05
N MET A 43 -8.71 -5.74 4.08
CA MET A 43 -9.49 -5.63 5.32
C MET A 43 -10.48 -6.79 5.47
N ARG A 44 -10.79 -7.11 6.74
CA ARG A 44 -11.91 -7.98 7.09
C ARG A 44 -12.69 -7.41 8.26
N ARG A 45 -13.97 -7.74 8.36
CA ARG A 45 -14.77 -7.46 9.57
C ARG A 45 -14.24 -8.32 10.72
N ALA A 46 -14.12 -7.73 11.90
CA ALA A 46 -13.65 -8.41 13.10
C ALA A 46 -14.37 -7.87 14.34
N ALA A 47 -14.49 -8.70 15.38
CA ALA A 47 -14.97 -8.26 16.69
C ALA A 47 -13.84 -7.55 17.47
N SER A 48 -13.31 -6.46 16.89
CA SER A 48 -12.20 -5.66 17.41
C SER A 48 -12.68 -4.24 17.81
N ALA A 49 -11.81 -3.42 18.39
CA ALA A 49 -12.18 -2.06 18.82
C ALA A 49 -12.57 -1.18 17.63
N SER A 50 -11.87 -1.34 16.51
CA SER A 50 -12.15 -0.64 15.25
C SER A 50 -13.26 -1.32 14.42
N GLY A 51 -13.75 -2.49 14.83
CA GLY A 51 -14.74 -3.29 14.08
C GLY A 51 -14.19 -3.96 12.80
N LEU A 52 -12.89 -3.85 12.57
CA LEU A 52 -12.17 -4.43 11.45
C LEU A 52 -10.74 -4.81 11.84
N GLU A 53 -10.15 -5.68 11.03
CA GLU A 53 -8.71 -5.94 11.02
C GLU A 53 -8.16 -5.70 9.62
N VAL A 54 -6.89 -5.31 9.55
CA VAL A 54 -6.15 -5.13 8.30
C VAL A 54 -4.99 -6.12 8.25
N TYR A 55 -4.78 -6.71 7.07
CA TYR A 55 -3.67 -7.63 6.83
C TYR A 55 -2.38 -6.83 6.63
N MET A 56 -1.33 -7.20 7.37
CA MET A 56 -0.02 -6.57 7.33
C MET A 56 1.08 -7.63 7.35
N LEU A 57 2.22 -7.27 6.78
CA LEU A 57 3.45 -8.04 6.83
C LEU A 57 4.39 -7.40 7.85
N LYS A 58 4.92 -8.21 8.76
CA LYS A 58 5.95 -7.82 9.73
C LYS A 58 7.28 -8.41 9.29
N ARG A 59 8.22 -7.55 8.87
CA ARG A 59 9.57 -8.00 8.48
C ARG A 59 10.36 -8.44 9.72
N SER A 60 11.06 -9.58 9.61
CA SER A 60 11.82 -10.17 10.72
C SER A 60 13.06 -9.35 11.07
N LYS A 61 13.66 -9.66 12.23
CA LYS A 61 14.78 -8.90 12.82
C LYS A 61 16.11 -9.01 12.04
N SER A 62 16.25 -9.96 11.10
CA SER A 62 17.54 -10.33 10.49
C SER A 62 17.86 -9.64 9.14
N MET A 63 16.96 -8.81 8.60
CA MET A 63 17.15 -8.16 7.30
C MET A 63 17.86 -6.79 7.39
N ALA A 64 18.71 -6.51 6.39
CA ALA A 64 19.58 -5.32 6.32
C ALA A 64 18.83 -3.97 6.18
N PHE A 65 17.51 -3.97 6.07
CA PHE A 65 16.69 -2.76 5.93
C PHE A 65 15.45 -2.84 6.85
N LEU A 66 15.54 -2.12 7.98
CA LEU A 66 14.51 -1.89 8.99
C LEU A 66 13.86 -3.16 9.60
N PRO A 67 14.43 -3.74 10.67
CA PRO A 67 13.81 -4.85 11.41
C PRO A 67 12.51 -4.41 12.12
N ASN A 68 11.51 -5.31 12.21
CA ASN A 68 10.20 -5.07 12.84
C ASN A 68 9.31 -4.01 12.18
N VAL A 69 9.44 -3.75 10.87
CA VAL A 69 8.51 -2.85 10.17
C VAL A 69 7.22 -3.58 9.85
N LEU A 70 6.09 -2.95 10.19
CA LEU A 70 4.78 -3.31 9.68
C LEU A 70 4.52 -2.55 8.37
N VAL A 71 4.21 -3.31 7.32
CA VAL A 71 3.82 -2.79 6.00
C VAL A 71 2.53 -3.47 5.54
N PHE A 72 1.76 -2.80 4.71
CA PHE A 72 0.70 -3.46 3.95
C PHE A 72 1.31 -4.20 2.74
N PRO A 73 0.59 -5.18 2.18
CA PRO A 73 0.98 -5.77 0.90
C PRO A 73 1.20 -4.71 -0.19
N GLY A 74 2.25 -4.85 -0.98
CA GLY A 74 2.50 -3.92 -2.08
C GLY A 74 3.93 -3.86 -2.60
N GLY A 75 4.06 -3.30 -3.79
CA GLY A 75 5.33 -3.19 -4.49
C GLY A 75 5.28 -2.27 -5.70
N GLY A 76 6.35 -2.30 -6.48
CA GLY A 76 6.52 -1.43 -7.64
C GLY A 76 5.65 -1.87 -8.81
N VAL A 77 5.23 -0.91 -9.63
CA VAL A 77 4.64 -1.22 -10.93
C VAL A 77 5.72 -1.80 -11.84
N ASP A 78 5.49 -3.00 -12.36
CA ASP A 78 6.37 -3.69 -13.31
C ASP A 78 5.99 -3.35 -14.75
N ALA A 79 6.93 -3.49 -15.68
CA ALA A 79 6.66 -3.26 -17.11
C ALA A 79 5.58 -4.20 -17.66
N THR A 80 5.48 -5.41 -17.12
CA THR A 80 4.49 -6.43 -17.51
C THR A 80 3.06 -6.06 -17.09
N ASP A 81 2.89 -5.25 -16.05
CA ASP A 81 1.56 -4.83 -15.56
C ASP A 81 0.79 -4.00 -16.62
N ALA A 82 1.51 -3.36 -17.54
CA ALA A 82 0.93 -2.61 -18.67
C ALA A 82 0.92 -3.39 -19.99
N LEU A 83 1.62 -4.53 -20.06
CA LEU A 83 1.98 -5.19 -21.31
C LEU A 83 0.84 -6.03 -21.89
N TYR A 84 0.12 -6.73 -21.03
CA TYR A 84 -0.89 -7.70 -21.44
C TYR A 84 -2.29 -7.10 -21.49
N GLU A 85 -3.17 -7.70 -22.28
CA GLU A 85 -4.59 -7.43 -22.22
C GLU A 85 -5.26 -8.36 -21.24
N TYR A 86 -6.11 -7.79 -20.40
CA TYR A 86 -6.81 -8.51 -19.35
C TYR A 86 -8.30 -8.35 -19.58
N ARG A 87 -9.08 -9.40 -19.29
CA ARG A 87 -10.51 -9.23 -19.08
C ARG A 87 -10.71 -8.44 -17.79
N TRP A 88 -11.55 -7.41 -17.82
CA TRP A 88 -11.79 -6.49 -16.70
C TRP A 88 -13.27 -6.46 -16.36
N GLU A 89 -13.57 -6.46 -15.07
CA GLU A 89 -14.88 -6.19 -14.51
C GLU A 89 -14.73 -5.04 -13.49
N GLY A 90 -15.65 -4.08 -13.53
CA GLY A 90 -15.53 -2.80 -12.81
C GLY A 90 -15.08 -1.64 -13.71
N PRO A 91 -14.57 -0.55 -13.11
CA PRO A 91 -14.13 0.62 -13.88
C PRO A 91 -13.07 0.25 -14.91
N SER A 92 -13.26 0.73 -16.14
CA SER A 92 -12.33 0.56 -17.25
C SER A 92 -10.98 1.25 -17.00
N PRO A 93 -9.93 0.92 -17.79
CA PRO A 93 -8.65 1.62 -17.69
C PRO A 93 -8.77 3.14 -17.86
N ASP A 94 -9.69 3.60 -18.71
CA ASP A 94 -9.93 5.03 -18.94
C ASP A 94 -10.59 5.70 -17.73
N GLU A 95 -11.57 5.04 -17.10
CA GLU A 95 -12.17 5.52 -15.85
C GLU A 95 -11.14 5.57 -14.72
N TRP A 96 -10.32 4.54 -14.58
CA TRP A 96 -9.20 4.55 -13.62
C TRP A 96 -8.17 5.65 -13.91
N SER A 97 -7.93 5.98 -15.19
CA SER A 97 -7.08 7.11 -15.57
C SER A 97 -7.60 8.44 -15.05
N VAL A 98 -8.92 8.65 -15.12
CA VAL A 98 -9.58 9.83 -14.53
C VAL A 98 -9.47 9.79 -13.00
N ILE A 99 -9.76 8.65 -12.37
CA ILE A 99 -9.70 8.47 -10.91
C ILE A 99 -8.27 8.74 -10.38
N LEU A 100 -7.24 8.28 -11.08
CA LEU A 100 -5.85 8.35 -10.62
C LEU A 100 -5.11 9.60 -11.12
N GLY A 101 -5.70 10.35 -12.05
CA GLY A 101 -5.08 11.52 -12.67
C GLY A 101 -3.78 11.19 -13.41
N MET A 102 -3.77 10.10 -14.18
CA MET A 102 -2.61 9.64 -14.96
C MET A 102 -3.05 9.09 -16.32
N SER A 103 -2.10 8.65 -17.17
CA SER A 103 -2.44 8.07 -18.46
C SER A 103 -3.21 6.74 -18.30
N THR A 104 -4.07 6.39 -19.26
CA THR A 104 -4.78 5.09 -19.29
C THR A 104 -3.82 3.91 -19.11
N ARG A 105 -2.64 3.98 -19.74
CA ARG A 105 -1.61 2.94 -19.66
C ARG A 105 -1.05 2.81 -18.24
N ASP A 106 -0.73 3.93 -17.59
CA ASP A 106 -0.15 3.91 -16.24
C ASP A 106 -1.19 3.55 -15.19
N ALA A 107 -2.46 3.98 -15.39
CA ALA A 107 -3.57 3.59 -14.54
C ALA A 107 -3.83 2.09 -14.60
N LYS A 108 -3.86 1.52 -15.82
CA LYS A 108 -3.91 0.06 -16.05
C LYS A 108 -2.80 -0.65 -15.29
N ALA A 109 -1.56 -0.21 -15.49
CA ALA A 109 -0.39 -0.81 -14.85
C ALA A 109 -0.46 -0.75 -13.32
N LEU A 110 -0.89 0.37 -12.75
CA LEU A 110 -1.01 0.54 -11.31
C LEU A 110 -2.09 -0.36 -10.70
N VAL A 111 -3.26 -0.46 -11.34
CA VAL A 111 -4.36 -1.32 -10.87
C VAL A 111 -3.97 -2.79 -10.96
N VAL A 112 -3.33 -3.21 -12.06
CA VAL A 112 -2.81 -4.57 -12.23
C VAL A 112 -1.73 -4.88 -11.18
N ALA A 113 -0.80 -3.94 -10.93
CA ALA A 113 0.21 -4.09 -9.88
C ALA A 113 -0.43 -4.28 -8.50
N ALA A 114 -1.50 -3.54 -8.18
CA ALA A 114 -2.20 -3.69 -6.90
C ALA A 114 -2.76 -5.11 -6.72
N VAL A 115 -3.36 -5.70 -7.76
CA VAL A 115 -3.88 -7.08 -7.72
C VAL A 115 -2.74 -8.11 -7.67
N ARG A 116 -1.69 -7.90 -8.47
CA ARG A 116 -0.51 -8.78 -8.51
C ARG A 116 0.17 -8.86 -7.16
N GLU A 117 0.54 -7.72 -6.58
CA GLU A 117 1.25 -7.63 -5.30
C GLU A 117 0.40 -8.20 -4.15
N LEU A 118 -0.92 -7.96 -4.16
CA LEU A 118 -1.81 -8.56 -3.18
C LEU A 118 -1.83 -10.09 -3.29
N PHE A 119 -1.82 -10.63 -4.51
CA PHE A 119 -1.79 -12.07 -4.72
C PHE A 119 -0.44 -12.67 -4.34
N GLU A 120 0.68 -12.04 -4.72
CA GLU A 120 2.04 -12.48 -4.38
C GLU A 120 2.23 -12.56 -2.86
N GLU A 121 1.89 -11.48 -2.14
CA GLU A 121 2.23 -11.34 -0.72
C GLU A 121 1.14 -11.82 0.25
N ALA A 122 -0.14 -11.76 -0.14
CA ALA A 122 -1.26 -12.16 0.70
C ALA A 122 -2.01 -13.39 0.18
N GLY A 123 -1.66 -13.93 -0.98
CA GLY A 123 -2.37 -15.06 -1.60
C GLY A 123 -3.82 -14.76 -1.99
N VAL A 124 -4.22 -13.49 -1.97
CA VAL A 124 -5.59 -13.07 -2.29
C VAL A 124 -5.65 -12.54 -3.72
N LEU A 125 -6.39 -13.22 -4.58
CA LEU A 125 -6.54 -12.85 -5.98
C LEU A 125 -7.88 -12.15 -6.20
N LEU A 126 -7.85 -10.86 -6.55
CA LEU A 126 -9.05 -10.09 -6.91
C LEU A 126 -9.41 -10.29 -8.39
N ALA A 127 -9.98 -11.45 -8.69
CA ALA A 127 -10.39 -11.83 -10.03
C ALA A 127 -11.73 -12.58 -10.04
N GLY A 128 -12.19 -13.04 -11.19
CA GLY A 128 -13.36 -13.89 -11.33
C GLY A 128 -14.61 -13.21 -11.85
N ASP A 129 -15.67 -14.00 -11.91
CA ASP A 129 -16.99 -13.67 -12.43
C ASP A 129 -17.92 -13.41 -11.23
N LEU A 130 -18.81 -12.41 -11.29
CA LEU A 130 -19.82 -12.17 -10.23
C LEU A 130 -20.68 -13.41 -9.92
N VAL A 131 -20.77 -14.36 -10.85
CA VAL A 131 -21.54 -15.62 -10.83
C VAL A 131 -20.70 -16.84 -10.43
N SER A 132 -19.36 -16.76 -10.45
CA SER A 132 -18.49 -17.90 -10.12
C SER A 132 -17.62 -17.61 -8.90
N PRO A 133 -17.62 -18.47 -7.86
CA PRO A 133 -16.72 -18.30 -6.73
C PRO A 133 -15.27 -18.30 -7.23
N LEU A 134 -14.48 -17.34 -6.76
CA LEU A 134 -13.03 -17.37 -6.88
C LEU A 134 -12.47 -18.73 -6.43
N PRO A 135 -11.38 -19.23 -7.03
CA PRO A 135 -10.76 -20.47 -6.58
C PRO A 135 -10.43 -20.40 -5.09
N GLU A 136 -10.62 -21.49 -4.35
CA GLU A 136 -10.12 -21.61 -2.98
C GLU A 136 -8.61 -21.31 -2.97
N ALA A 137 -8.16 -20.51 -2.00
CA ALA A 137 -6.77 -20.01 -1.93
C ALA A 137 -5.72 -21.13 -2.06
N ASP A 138 -6.00 -22.30 -1.48
CA ASP A 138 -5.13 -23.48 -1.50
C ASP A 138 -4.85 -24.02 -2.92
N SER A 139 -5.72 -23.73 -3.89
CA SER A 139 -5.55 -24.16 -5.29
C SER A 139 -4.67 -23.24 -6.14
N LEU A 140 -4.20 -22.12 -5.57
CA LEU A 140 -3.44 -21.07 -6.25
C LEU A 140 -1.98 -20.99 -5.79
N ASP A 141 -1.57 -21.73 -4.76
CA ASP A 141 -0.26 -21.59 -4.12
C ASP A 141 0.93 -21.84 -5.05
N ASP A 142 0.83 -22.86 -5.92
CA ASP A 142 1.88 -23.16 -6.91
C ASP A 142 2.03 -22.02 -7.93
N GLU A 143 0.91 -21.52 -8.46
CA GLU A 143 0.91 -20.41 -9.43
C GLU A 143 1.37 -19.10 -8.79
N ARG A 144 1.00 -18.85 -7.53
CA ARG A 144 1.50 -17.72 -6.74
C ARG A 144 3.02 -17.78 -6.60
N THR A 145 3.55 -18.95 -6.23
CA THR A 145 5.01 -19.15 -6.08
C THR A 145 5.75 -18.95 -7.40
N LEU A 146 5.16 -19.41 -8.51
CA LEU A 146 5.72 -19.20 -9.84
C LEU A 146 5.65 -17.71 -10.27
N LEU A 147 4.57 -17.00 -9.94
CA LEU A 147 4.42 -15.57 -10.19
C LEU A 147 5.44 -14.75 -9.40
N GLU A 148 5.54 -14.99 -8.07
CA GLU A 148 6.51 -14.37 -7.17
C GLU A 148 7.96 -14.62 -7.65
N GLY A 149 8.22 -15.80 -8.21
CA GLY A 149 9.50 -16.16 -8.83
C GLY A 149 9.73 -15.61 -10.24
N HIS A 150 8.81 -14.79 -10.79
CA HIS A 150 8.80 -14.30 -12.17
C HIS A 150 8.87 -15.39 -13.25
N GLN A 151 8.35 -16.59 -12.96
CA GLN A 151 8.28 -17.73 -13.88
C GLN A 151 6.94 -17.84 -14.59
N LEU A 152 5.93 -17.08 -14.11
CA LEU A 152 4.58 -17.03 -14.66
C LEU A 152 4.10 -15.57 -14.61
N ALA A 153 3.39 -15.09 -15.63
CA ALA A 153 2.76 -13.78 -15.57
C ALA A 153 1.37 -13.86 -14.93
N LEU A 154 0.88 -12.76 -14.36
CA LEU A 154 -0.49 -12.72 -13.83
C LEU A 154 -1.53 -12.98 -14.93
N GLU A 155 -1.27 -12.51 -16.16
CA GLU A 155 -2.16 -12.76 -17.30
C GLU A 155 -2.29 -14.26 -17.60
N ASP A 156 -1.19 -15.02 -17.57
CA ASP A 156 -1.22 -16.47 -17.80
C ASP A 156 -2.15 -17.18 -16.80
N ILE A 157 -2.09 -16.78 -15.53
CA ILE A 157 -2.93 -17.34 -14.46
C ILE A 157 -4.41 -17.07 -14.76
N LEU A 158 -4.72 -15.81 -15.07
CA LEU A 158 -6.09 -15.38 -15.34
C LEU A 158 -6.65 -16.03 -16.61
N ALA A 159 -5.86 -16.11 -17.68
CA ALA A 159 -6.24 -16.72 -18.95
C ALA A 159 -6.51 -18.23 -18.80
N ARG A 160 -5.60 -18.97 -18.15
CA ARG A 160 -5.76 -20.42 -17.90
C ARG A 160 -7.02 -20.76 -17.10
N ARG A 161 -7.39 -19.86 -16.19
CA ARG A 161 -8.56 -20.03 -15.30
C ARG A 161 -9.81 -19.31 -15.81
N ASN A 162 -9.73 -18.66 -16.97
CA ASN A 162 -10.80 -17.85 -17.56
C ASN A 162 -11.38 -16.79 -16.59
N LEU A 163 -10.51 -16.16 -15.79
CA LEU A 163 -10.87 -15.14 -14.80
C LEU A 163 -10.67 -13.74 -15.36
N ALA A 164 -11.55 -12.81 -14.98
CA ALA A 164 -11.39 -11.39 -15.24
C ALA A 164 -10.87 -10.68 -13.98
N LEU A 165 -10.08 -9.61 -14.13
CA LEU A 165 -9.68 -8.75 -13.01
C LEU A 165 -10.91 -8.03 -12.43
N ARG A 166 -11.07 -8.09 -11.10
CA ARG A 166 -12.15 -7.42 -10.36
C ARG A 166 -11.68 -6.07 -9.86
N THR A 167 -11.61 -5.11 -10.77
CA THR A 167 -11.12 -3.76 -10.48
C THR A 167 -12.09 -2.97 -9.60
N ASP A 168 -13.37 -3.34 -9.60
CA ASP A 168 -14.41 -2.85 -8.68
C ASP A 168 -14.21 -3.24 -7.22
N CYS A 169 -13.29 -4.18 -6.93
CA CYS A 169 -12.90 -4.53 -5.57
C CYS A 169 -11.80 -3.64 -4.99
N LEU A 170 -11.22 -2.73 -5.78
CA LEU A 170 -10.19 -1.79 -5.35
C LEU A 170 -10.75 -0.37 -5.23
N TYR A 171 -10.35 0.31 -4.17
CA TYR A 171 -10.70 1.71 -3.94
C TYR A 171 -9.44 2.49 -3.62
N VAL A 172 -9.13 3.54 -4.40
CA VAL A 172 -7.99 4.42 -4.08
C VAL A 172 -8.31 5.25 -2.84
N ARG A 173 -7.36 5.28 -1.89
CA ARG A 173 -7.51 5.91 -0.57
C ARG A 173 -6.56 7.07 -0.38
N ASP A 174 -5.34 6.92 -0.87
CA ASP A 174 -4.27 7.86 -0.55
C ASP A 174 -3.12 7.74 -1.57
N GLN A 175 -2.31 8.79 -1.69
CA GLN A 175 -1.05 8.74 -2.42
C GLN A 175 0.05 9.54 -1.72
N TRP A 176 1.23 8.92 -1.61
CA TRP A 176 2.38 9.49 -0.94
C TRP A 176 3.60 9.52 -1.86
N VAL A 177 4.33 10.63 -1.84
CA VAL A 177 5.63 10.76 -2.52
C VAL A 177 6.74 10.83 -1.48
N THR A 178 7.78 10.04 -1.70
CA THR A 178 8.97 10.07 -0.85
C THR A 178 9.69 11.43 -0.99
N PRO A 179 10.19 12.03 0.12
CA PRO A 179 10.87 13.32 0.08
C PRO A 179 12.03 13.40 -0.91
N GLU A 180 12.25 14.59 -1.48
CA GLU A 180 13.19 14.85 -2.58
C GLU A 180 14.65 14.53 -2.26
N PHE A 181 15.07 14.72 -1.02
CA PHE A 181 16.44 14.40 -0.58
C PHE A 181 16.73 12.90 -0.54
N SER A 182 15.71 12.04 -0.63
CA SER A 182 15.88 10.58 -0.60
C SER A 182 16.44 10.08 -1.92
N SER A 183 17.49 9.23 -1.86
CA SER A 183 18.11 8.64 -3.05
C SER A 183 17.26 7.56 -3.73
N ARG A 184 16.28 7.00 -3.00
CA ARG A 184 15.24 6.10 -3.52
C ARG A 184 13.90 6.73 -3.23
N ARG A 185 13.13 7.00 -4.27
CA ARG A 185 11.83 7.67 -4.16
C ARG A 185 10.74 6.82 -4.77
N TYR A 186 9.59 6.84 -4.13
CA TYR A 186 8.38 6.18 -4.57
C TYR A 186 7.22 7.17 -4.57
N ARG A 187 6.32 7.02 -5.54
CA ARG A 187 4.95 7.55 -5.53
C ARG A 187 4.05 6.34 -5.28
N ALA A 188 3.73 6.13 -4.00
CA ALA A 188 2.96 4.98 -3.54
C ALA A 188 1.48 5.34 -3.50
N PHE A 189 0.66 4.57 -4.20
CA PHE A 189 -0.80 4.65 -4.12
C PHE A 189 -1.31 3.58 -3.17
N PHE A 190 -2.13 4.01 -2.21
CA PHE A 190 -2.77 3.13 -1.24
C PHE A 190 -4.19 2.85 -1.70
N PHE A 191 -4.48 1.57 -1.89
CA PHE A 191 -5.80 1.04 -2.18
C PHE A 191 -6.36 0.38 -0.92
N SER A 192 -7.67 0.33 -0.80
CA SER A 192 -8.37 -0.57 0.10
C SER A 192 -9.07 -1.67 -0.67
N ALA A 193 -9.10 -2.88 -0.11
CA ALA A 193 -9.84 -4.02 -0.63
C ALA A 193 -10.45 -4.83 0.52
N MET A 194 -11.61 -5.43 0.29
CA MET A 194 -12.20 -6.40 1.22
C MET A 194 -11.70 -7.80 0.93
N LEU A 195 -11.39 -8.57 1.97
CA LEU A 195 -11.15 -10.00 1.85
C LEU A 195 -12.39 -10.68 1.26
N PRO A 196 -12.31 -11.32 0.08
CA PRO A 196 -13.44 -12.06 -0.48
C PRO A 196 -13.88 -13.17 0.48
N HIS A 197 -15.19 -13.35 0.66
CA HIS A 197 -15.76 -14.29 1.65
C HIS A 197 -15.31 -15.75 1.48
N ASN A 198 -14.89 -16.14 0.28
CA ASN A 198 -14.46 -17.49 -0.08
C ASN A 198 -12.93 -17.63 -0.17
N GLN A 199 -12.16 -16.61 0.20
CA GLN A 199 -10.71 -16.66 0.25
C GLN A 199 -10.21 -16.51 1.67
N GLN A 200 -9.03 -17.07 1.91
CA GLN A 200 -8.27 -16.85 3.13
C GLN A 200 -6.95 -16.21 2.74
N ALA A 201 -6.58 -15.13 3.43
CA ALA A 201 -5.26 -14.55 3.23
C ALA A 201 -4.19 -15.51 3.74
N TYR A 202 -3.11 -15.60 2.98
CA TYR A 202 -1.97 -16.45 3.25
C TYR A 202 -1.40 -16.17 4.64
N SER A 203 -1.18 -17.22 5.43
CA SER A 203 -0.74 -17.13 6.82
C SER A 203 0.69 -17.61 7.03
N HIS A 204 1.39 -17.99 5.96
CA HIS A 204 2.74 -18.53 6.09
C HIS A 204 3.74 -17.45 6.49
N SER A 205 4.63 -17.82 7.41
CA SER A 205 5.75 -16.99 7.84
C SER A 205 7.03 -17.57 7.28
N THR A 206 7.77 -16.77 6.51
CA THR A 206 9.18 -17.10 6.20
C THR A 206 10.08 -16.63 7.35
N GLU A 207 11.35 -17.02 7.34
CA GLU A 207 12.34 -16.46 8.28
C GLU A 207 12.45 -14.92 8.15
N ALA A 208 12.05 -14.35 7.00
CA ALA A 208 12.18 -12.94 6.68
C ALA A 208 10.90 -12.11 6.94
N GLN A 209 9.71 -12.72 6.94
CA GLN A 209 8.44 -12.00 7.05
C GLN A 209 7.34 -12.85 7.73
N ARG A 210 6.51 -12.21 8.55
CA ARG A 210 5.33 -12.81 9.18
C ARG A 210 4.07 -12.03 8.79
N ALA A 211 3.09 -12.72 8.23
CA ALA A 211 1.73 -12.23 8.03
C ALA A 211 0.99 -12.07 9.36
N VAL A 212 0.30 -10.95 9.55
CA VAL A 212 -0.54 -10.66 10.72
C VAL A 212 -1.81 -9.92 10.31
N TRP A 213 -2.93 -10.30 10.91
CA TRP A 213 -4.11 -9.45 10.97
C TRP A 213 -4.01 -8.59 12.22
N VAL A 214 -4.21 -7.28 12.09
CA VAL A 214 -4.11 -6.34 13.21
C VAL A 214 -5.31 -5.41 13.27
N ASP A 215 -5.76 -5.06 14.47
CA ASP A 215 -6.63 -3.90 14.66
C ASP A 215 -5.78 -2.63 14.39
N PRO A 216 -6.23 -1.70 13.52
CA PRO A 216 -5.47 -0.49 13.22
C PRO A 216 -5.13 0.35 14.46
N SER A 217 -6.02 0.42 15.46
CA SER A 217 -5.79 1.13 16.71
C SER A 217 -4.68 0.47 17.54
N GLU A 218 -4.66 -0.87 17.58
CA GLU A 218 -3.63 -1.64 18.27
C GLU A 218 -2.25 -1.47 17.61
N ALA A 219 -2.18 -1.53 16.27
CA ALA A 219 -0.93 -1.33 15.53
C ALA A 219 -0.32 0.06 15.82
N LEU A 220 -1.16 1.10 15.96
CA LEU A 220 -0.73 2.44 16.35
C LEU A 220 -0.26 2.51 17.82
N GLU A 221 -0.87 1.74 18.72
CA GLU A 221 -0.40 1.62 20.10
C GLU A 221 0.96 0.92 20.19
N GLU A 222 1.15 -0.19 19.47
CA GLU A 222 2.44 -0.87 19.40
C GLU A 222 3.54 0.05 18.90
N GLN A 223 3.24 0.86 17.88
CA GLN A 223 4.16 1.86 17.36
C GLN A 223 4.50 2.92 18.42
N ARG A 224 3.51 3.45 19.16
CA ARG A 224 3.74 4.38 20.27
C ARG A 224 4.61 3.77 21.37
N ARG A 225 4.53 2.46 21.58
CA ARG A 225 5.34 1.70 22.54
C ARG A 225 6.70 1.26 21.98
N ASN A 226 7.06 1.65 20.75
CA ASN A 226 8.27 1.24 20.03
C ASN A 226 8.40 -0.30 19.85
N GLN A 227 7.28 -1.02 19.80
CA GLN A 227 7.25 -2.48 19.62
C GLN A 227 7.24 -2.89 18.14
N SER A 228 6.77 -2.00 17.28
CA SER A 228 6.73 -2.14 15.83
C SER A 228 7.15 -0.82 15.19
N LEU A 229 7.96 -0.87 14.13
CA LEU A 229 8.26 0.29 13.31
C LEU A 229 7.18 0.44 12.25
N VAL A 230 6.66 1.65 12.07
CA VAL A 230 5.63 1.95 11.07
C VAL A 230 6.05 3.22 10.35
N ALA A 231 6.17 3.15 9.02
CA ALA A 231 6.50 4.32 8.22
C ALA A 231 5.35 5.36 8.30
N PRO A 232 5.63 6.67 8.21
CA PRO A 232 4.59 7.69 8.36
C PRO A 232 3.37 7.53 7.43
N PRO A 233 3.50 7.20 6.13
CA PRO A 233 2.35 6.92 5.27
C PRO A 233 1.46 5.76 5.76
N THR A 234 2.09 4.68 6.23
CA THR A 234 1.40 3.52 6.80
C THR A 234 0.70 3.90 8.10
N ALA A 235 1.36 4.65 8.98
CA ALA A 235 0.76 5.11 10.24
C ALA A 235 -0.42 6.05 10.01
N PHE A 236 -0.34 6.94 9.01
CA PHE A 236 -1.46 7.80 8.62
C PHE A 236 -2.65 6.97 8.14
N ASN A 237 -2.42 5.99 7.27
CA ASN A 237 -3.49 5.13 6.75
C ASN A 237 -4.10 4.23 7.84
N LEU A 238 -3.30 3.70 8.78
CA LEU A 238 -3.81 2.99 9.95
C LEU A 238 -4.69 3.91 10.82
N LEU A 239 -4.30 5.18 11.02
CA LEU A 239 -5.13 6.13 11.75
C LEU A 239 -6.46 6.39 11.04
N ARG A 240 -6.44 6.54 9.71
CA ARG A 240 -7.65 6.72 8.90
C ARG A 240 -8.58 5.51 8.99
N LEU A 241 -8.03 4.29 9.05
CA LEU A 241 -8.82 3.08 9.25
C LEU A 241 -9.38 2.98 10.68
N ALA A 242 -8.61 3.37 11.70
CA ALA A 242 -9.05 3.38 13.10
C ALA A 242 -10.16 4.43 13.36
N GLU A 243 -10.13 5.56 12.66
CA GLU A 243 -11.13 6.63 12.76
C GLU A 243 -12.40 6.34 11.93
N ALA A 244 -12.34 5.42 10.96
CA ALA A 244 -13.47 5.10 10.11
C ALA A 244 -14.50 4.23 10.84
N ALA A 245 -15.78 4.58 10.73
CA ALA A 245 -16.88 3.84 11.36
C ALA A 245 -17.71 3.09 10.31
N GLY A 246 -18.15 1.87 10.66
CA GLY A 246 -19.16 1.16 9.87
C GLY A 246 -18.72 0.83 8.43
N GLU A 247 -19.58 1.10 7.45
CA GLU A 247 -19.30 0.80 6.04
C GLU A 247 -18.34 1.80 5.38
N ASP A 248 -18.19 3.00 5.95
CA ASP A 248 -17.27 4.04 5.48
C ASP A 248 -15.79 3.63 5.64
N ALA A 249 -15.50 2.62 6.46
CA ALA A 249 -14.17 2.01 6.51
C ALA A 249 -13.87 1.17 5.25
N PHE A 250 -14.91 0.67 4.57
CA PHE A 250 -14.80 -0.36 3.53
C PHE A 250 -15.03 0.17 2.12
N GLN A 251 -15.78 1.27 1.97
CA GLN A 251 -16.05 1.89 0.67
C GLN A 251 -15.83 3.39 0.75
N VAL A 252 -14.68 3.87 0.29
CA VAL A 252 -14.52 5.29 0.03
C VAL A 252 -13.85 5.48 -1.31
N HIS A 253 -14.60 6.09 -2.23
CA HIS A 253 -14.01 6.84 -3.32
C HIS A 253 -13.59 8.19 -2.74
N ILE A 254 -12.29 8.40 -2.54
CA ILE A 254 -11.79 9.76 -2.34
C ILE A 254 -11.39 10.29 -3.72
N ASP A 255 -11.98 11.42 -4.12
CA ASP A 255 -11.50 12.21 -5.25
C ASP A 255 -10.00 12.44 -5.08
N CYS A 256 -9.20 12.05 -6.08
CA CYS A 256 -7.74 12.11 -6.07
C CYS A 256 -7.23 13.41 -5.45
N GLN A 257 -6.84 13.33 -4.17
CA GLN A 257 -6.17 14.43 -3.48
C GLN A 257 -4.72 14.49 -3.98
N PRO A 258 -4.09 15.66 -4.08
CA PRO A 258 -2.68 15.74 -4.44
C PRO A 258 -1.83 14.87 -3.51
N ALA A 259 -0.78 14.25 -4.05
CA ALA A 259 0.05 13.35 -3.28
C ALA A 259 0.68 14.05 -2.07
N HIS A 260 0.57 13.41 -0.91
CA HIS A 260 1.20 13.84 0.33
C HIS A 260 2.71 13.64 0.24
N MET A 261 3.47 14.68 0.61
CA MET A 261 4.92 14.60 0.72
C MET A 261 5.37 15.35 1.96
N PHE A 262 6.22 14.72 2.76
CA PHE A 262 6.84 15.42 3.86
C PHE A 262 7.98 16.32 3.37
N HIS A 263 8.01 17.54 3.89
CA HIS A 263 9.06 18.52 3.66
C HIS A 263 9.83 18.81 4.96
N PRO A 264 11.16 18.99 4.89
CA PRO A 264 11.92 19.44 6.05
C PRO A 264 11.58 20.89 6.38
N VAL A 265 11.27 21.16 7.65
CA VAL A 265 10.99 22.52 8.16
C VAL A 265 11.63 22.70 9.53
N PHE A 266 11.91 23.96 9.91
CA PHE A 266 12.33 24.28 11.27
C PHE A 266 11.10 24.54 12.15
N ALA A 267 10.95 23.77 13.23
CA ALA A 267 9.95 24.04 14.27
C ALA A 267 10.34 25.27 15.12
N GLN A 268 9.40 25.82 15.89
CA GLN A 268 9.59 27.05 16.69
C GLN A 268 10.78 26.99 17.67
N GLU A 269 11.22 25.79 18.05
CA GLU A 269 12.36 25.53 18.95
C GLU A 269 13.70 25.38 18.22
N GLY A 270 13.77 25.68 16.92
CA GLY A 270 14.99 25.54 16.10
C GLY A 270 15.34 24.10 15.72
N ARG A 271 14.52 23.12 16.14
CA ARG A 271 14.65 21.71 15.74
C ARG A 271 14.04 21.49 14.36
N MET A 272 14.77 20.80 13.48
CA MET A 272 14.26 20.41 12.17
C MET A 272 13.31 19.21 12.30
N VAL A 273 12.15 19.28 11.64
CA VAL A 273 11.12 18.24 11.60
C VAL A 273 10.65 18.03 10.16
N MET A 274 10.08 16.87 9.88
CA MET A 274 9.38 16.64 8.62
C MET A 274 7.91 17.02 8.81
N ARG A 275 7.37 17.87 7.94
CA ARG A 275 5.97 18.30 7.97
C ARG A 275 5.26 17.98 6.67
N CYS A 276 4.01 17.55 6.75
CA CYS A 276 3.15 17.28 5.60
C CYS A 276 1.76 17.83 5.87
N GLU A 277 1.20 18.55 4.90
CA GLU A 277 -0.22 18.86 4.86
C GLU A 277 -0.97 17.62 4.35
N VAL A 278 -2.02 17.22 5.05
CA VAL A 278 -2.85 16.05 4.76
C VAL A 278 -4.31 16.45 4.69
N CYS A 279 -5.02 15.87 3.73
CA CYS A 279 -6.45 16.08 3.58
C CYS A 279 -7.19 15.01 4.39
N ARG A 280 -8.02 15.43 5.33
CA ARG A 280 -8.88 14.54 6.13
C ARG A 280 -10.25 14.38 5.49
#